data_AF-A0AAV5TW60-F1
#
_entry.id   AF-A0AAV5TW60-F1
#
_cell.length_a   1.000
_cell.length_b   1.000
_cell.length_c   1.000
_cell.angle_alpha   90.00
_cell.angle_beta   90.00
_cell.angle_gamma   90.00
#
_symmetry.space_group_name_H-M   'P 1'
#
loop_
_entity.id
_entity.type
_entity.pdbx_description
1 polymer ?
#
loop_
_entity_poly.entity_id
_entity_poly.type
_entity_poly.pdbx_seq_one_letter_code
_entity_poly.pdbx_strand_id
1 'polypeptide(L)'
;QKIAAALALLGAVSAFNLLLLSSNGAIPNVAPDITGEALVEYVNHAQSLFKTAVPKKSYRNRLMAIKHTRLPEDTVFNADVPISAALPTNFDSRAQWPACKGIGAIRDQSSNGSCCAFGAAEAMSDRVCIASSGANQPTLSADDLPSCCGFFCGYGCDGGYPIRAWTYLS
;
A
#
# COMPACT_ATOMS: atom_id res chain seq x y z
N GLN A 1 38.19 11.05 41.23
CA GLN A 1 37.57 9.88 40.58
C GLN A 1 36.03 9.76 40.75
N LYS A 2 35.34 10.58 41.57
CA LYS A 2 33.87 10.49 41.74
C LYS A 2 33.03 11.36 40.76
N ILE A 3 33.66 12.29 40.04
CA ILE A 3 32.96 13.25 39.17
C ILE A 3 32.70 12.66 37.76
N ALA A 4 33.57 11.79 37.25
CA ALA A 4 33.41 11.16 35.94
C ALA A 4 32.22 10.17 35.87
N ALA A 5 31.91 9.48 36.98
CA ALA A 5 30.78 8.55 37.04
C ALA A 5 29.42 9.27 37.04
N ALA A 6 29.33 10.47 37.64
CA ALA A 6 28.11 11.27 37.67
C ALA A 6 27.73 11.83 36.29
N LEU A 7 28.72 12.22 35.48
CA LEU A 7 28.51 12.66 34.10
C LEU A 7 28.07 11.52 33.17
N ALA A 8 28.57 10.29 33.38
CA ALA A 8 28.13 9.12 32.64
C ALA A 8 26.68 8.71 32.98
N LEU A 9 26.28 8.84 34.26
CA LEU A 9 24.90 8.61 34.70
C LEU A 9 23.93 9.67 34.17
N LEU A 10 24.33 10.95 34.12
CA LEU A 10 23.52 12.02 33.51
C LEU A 10 23.36 11.84 31.99
N GLY A 11 24.41 11.41 31.29
CA GLY A 11 24.34 11.10 29.85
C GLY A 11 23.44 9.90 29.54
N ALA A 12 23.48 8.86 30.36
CA ALA A 12 22.64 7.67 30.19
C ALA A 12 21.16 7.93 30.53
N VAL A 13 20.86 8.72 31.57
CA VAL A 13 19.49 9.08 31.95
C VAL A 13 18.84 9.99 30.90
N SER A 14 19.62 10.85 30.22
CA SER A 14 19.12 11.66 29.10
C SER A 14 18.75 10.82 27.89
N ALA A 15 19.55 9.80 27.53
CA ALA A 15 19.25 8.87 26.45
C ALA A 15 18.06 7.95 26.77
N PHE A 16 17.93 7.51 28.04
CA PHE A 16 16.83 6.62 28.46
C PHE A 16 15.48 7.35 28.56
N ASN A 17 15.48 8.63 28.96
CA ASN A 17 14.27 9.46 28.92
C ASN A 17 13.84 9.80 27.48
N LEU A 18 14.77 9.89 26.52
CA LEU A 18 14.42 10.02 25.10
C LEU A 18 13.71 8.75 24.58
N LEU A 19 14.11 7.56 25.04
CA LEU A 19 13.45 6.30 24.68
C LEU A 19 12.06 6.17 25.31
N LEU A 20 11.85 6.66 26.54
CA LEU A 20 10.57 6.56 27.25
C LEU A 20 9.50 7.55 26.76
N LEU A 21 9.89 8.64 26.10
CA LEU A 21 8.95 9.54 25.40
C LEU A 21 8.33 8.93 24.13
N SER A 22 8.80 7.75 23.69
CA SER A 22 8.22 7.00 22.56
C SER A 22 6.98 6.16 22.94
N SER A 23 6.54 6.14 24.21
CA SER A 23 5.37 5.35 24.63
C SER A 23 4.03 5.97 24.23
N ASN A 24 4.02 7.19 23.70
CA ASN A 24 2.88 7.78 23.03
C ASN A 24 3.26 7.93 21.57
N GLY A 25 2.49 7.34 20.66
CA GLY A 25 2.72 7.27 19.20
C GLY A 25 2.69 8.60 18.46
N ALA A 26 3.26 9.66 19.03
CA ALA A 26 3.62 10.87 18.35
C ALA A 26 4.94 10.62 17.60
N ILE A 27 4.87 10.70 16.27
CA ILE A 27 6.05 10.70 15.41
C ILE A 27 6.95 11.86 15.87
N PRO A 28 8.21 11.61 16.30
CA PRO A 28 9.09 12.67 16.78
C PRO A 28 9.26 13.75 15.71
N ASN A 29 9.37 15.02 16.10
CA ASN A 29 9.56 16.15 15.18
C ASN A 29 10.85 16.06 14.31
N VAL A 30 11.73 15.09 14.59
CA VAL A 30 12.96 14.79 13.83
C VAL A 30 12.73 13.74 12.73
N ALA A 31 11.61 13.00 12.78
CA ALA A 31 11.24 11.99 11.80
C ALA A 31 11.07 12.48 10.34
N PRO A 32 10.71 13.75 10.05
CA PRO A 32 10.59 14.23 8.68
C PRO A 32 11.92 14.28 7.91
N ASP A 33 13.05 14.44 8.61
CA ASP A 33 14.36 14.70 8.00
C ASP A 33 15.27 13.45 7.96
N ILE A 34 14.90 12.35 8.61
CA ILE A 34 15.65 11.09 8.56
C ILE A 34 15.33 10.33 7.27
N THR A 35 16.37 9.98 6.50
CA THR A 35 16.26 9.21 5.26
C THR A 35 17.32 8.10 5.21
N GLY A 36 17.27 7.24 4.19
CA GLY A 36 18.28 6.19 3.98
C GLY A 36 18.38 5.20 5.15
N GLU A 37 19.61 4.85 5.51
CA GLU A 37 19.93 3.87 6.55
C GLU A 37 19.43 4.29 7.93
N ALA A 38 19.50 5.59 8.26
CA ALA A 38 19.03 6.12 9.55
C ALA A 38 17.51 5.92 9.73
N LEU A 39 16.74 6.10 8.65
CA LEU A 39 15.30 5.82 8.68
C LEU A 39 15.02 4.32 8.83
N VAL A 40 15.81 3.47 8.15
CA VAL A 40 15.69 2.01 8.27
C VAL A 40 15.95 1.54 9.70
N GLU A 41 17.02 2.05 10.33
CA GLU A 41 17.36 1.72 11.71
C GLU A 41 16.26 2.15 12.69
N TYR A 42 15.79 3.40 12.56
CA TYR A 42 14.70 3.92 13.39
C TYR A 42 13.44 3.04 13.28
N VAL A 43 13.00 2.71 12.06
CA VAL A 43 11.78 1.90 11.87
C VAL A 43 11.95 0.48 12.38
N ASN A 44 13.11 -0.15 12.19
CA ASN A 44 13.37 -1.50 12.69
C ASN A 44 13.57 -1.54 14.21
N HIS A 45 13.94 -0.43 14.84
CA HIS A 45 14.03 -0.29 16.30
C HIS A 45 12.65 -0.04 16.93
N ALA A 46 11.85 0.83 16.31
CA ALA A 46 10.55 1.26 16.84
C ALA A 46 9.45 0.18 16.75
N GLN A 47 9.59 -0.81 15.87
CA GLN A 47 8.63 -1.91 15.73
C GLN A 47 9.29 -3.22 15.26
N SER A 48 8.63 -4.35 15.54
CA SER A 48 9.08 -5.71 15.15
C SER A 48 8.10 -6.47 14.23
N LEU A 49 7.04 -5.80 13.74
CA LEU A 49 5.99 -6.35 12.88
C LEU A 49 6.46 -6.58 11.43
N PHE A 50 7.37 -5.75 10.94
CA PHE A 50 7.96 -5.89 9.60
C PHE A 50 9.43 -5.47 9.60
N LYS A 51 10.16 -5.87 8.55
CA LYS A 51 11.55 -5.49 8.31
C LYS A 51 11.65 -4.46 7.19
N THR A 52 12.42 -3.40 7.40
CA THR A 52 12.71 -2.38 6.39
C THR A 52 14.12 -2.49 5.85
N ALA A 53 14.31 -2.02 4.62
CA ALA A 53 15.61 -1.92 3.96
C ALA A 53 15.62 -0.71 3.00
N VAL A 54 16.82 -0.19 2.72
CA VAL A 54 16.99 0.88 1.73
C VAL A 54 16.73 0.29 0.33
N PRO A 55 15.81 0.85 -0.46
CA PRO A 55 15.53 0.34 -1.79
C PRO A 55 16.72 0.59 -2.73
N LYS A 56 17.06 -0.39 -3.58
CA LYS A 56 18.17 -0.28 -4.56
C LYS A 56 17.96 0.82 -5.61
N LYS A 57 16.70 1.22 -5.84
CA LYS A 57 16.30 2.26 -6.80
C LYS A 57 15.22 3.12 -6.16
N SER A 58 15.17 4.40 -6.53
CA SER A 58 14.06 5.27 -6.15
C SER A 58 12.84 4.99 -7.03
N TYR A 59 11.69 4.78 -6.40
CA TYR A 59 10.40 4.59 -7.05
C TYR A 59 9.48 5.80 -6.90
N ARG A 60 9.95 6.90 -6.29
CA ARG A 60 9.11 8.06 -5.94
C ARG A 60 8.34 8.63 -7.13
N ASN A 61 8.98 8.71 -8.29
CA ASN A 61 8.38 9.24 -9.52
C ASN A 61 7.62 8.18 -10.33
N ARG A 62 7.50 6.96 -9.79
CA ARG A 62 6.83 5.81 -10.43
C ARG A 62 5.53 5.44 -9.73
N LEU A 63 5.19 6.14 -8.66
CA LEU A 63 4.00 5.91 -7.86
C LEU A 63 2.98 7.01 -8.11
N MET A 64 1.71 6.66 -7.93
CA MET A 64 0.61 7.61 -7.99
C MET A 64 0.77 8.74 -6.97
N ALA A 65 0.36 9.95 -7.34
CA ALA A 65 0.34 11.09 -6.44
C ALA A 65 -0.67 10.89 -5.28
N ILE A 66 -0.28 11.27 -4.06
CA ILE A 66 -1.08 11.11 -2.83
C ILE A 66 -2.48 11.73 -2.95
N LYS A 67 -2.66 12.80 -3.73
CA LYS A 67 -3.98 13.43 -3.95
C LYS A 67 -5.04 12.44 -4.46
N HIS A 68 -4.63 11.39 -5.17
CA HIS A 68 -5.50 10.37 -5.75
C HIS A 68 -5.80 9.19 -4.80
N THR A 69 -5.25 9.19 -3.58
CA THR A 69 -5.67 8.24 -2.54
C THR A 69 -6.97 8.66 -1.86
N ARG A 70 -7.39 9.93 -2.04
CA ARG A 70 -8.69 10.41 -1.59
C ARG A 70 -9.76 10.06 -2.62
N LEU A 71 -10.93 9.69 -2.13
CA LEU A 71 -12.08 9.42 -2.97
C LEU A 71 -12.61 10.71 -3.60
N PRO A 72 -13.07 10.67 -4.86
CA PRO A 72 -13.85 11.77 -5.44
C PRO A 72 -15.06 12.12 -4.58
N GLU A 73 -15.38 13.41 -4.46
CA GLU A 73 -16.50 13.90 -3.63
C GLU A 73 -17.87 13.33 -4.05
N ASP A 74 -18.01 12.97 -5.33
CA ASP A 74 -19.21 12.39 -5.92
C ASP A 74 -19.31 10.86 -5.75
N THR A 75 -18.41 10.24 -4.98
CA THR A 75 -18.42 8.80 -4.77
C THR A 75 -19.64 8.36 -3.97
N VAL A 76 -20.50 7.54 -4.59
CA VAL A 76 -21.65 6.91 -3.94
C VAL A 76 -21.28 5.48 -3.54
N PHE A 77 -21.52 5.14 -2.27
CA PHE A 77 -21.37 3.78 -1.77
C PHE A 77 -22.72 3.08 -1.74
N ASN A 78 -22.75 1.82 -2.18
CA ASN A 78 -23.87 0.95 -1.89
C ASN A 78 -23.88 0.60 -0.41
N ALA A 79 -25.07 0.34 0.14
CA ALA A 79 -25.20 -0.11 1.52
C ALA A 79 -24.40 -1.40 1.73
N ASP A 80 -23.80 -1.53 2.92
CA ASP A 80 -23.08 -2.73 3.30
C ASP A 80 -23.98 -3.95 3.21
N VAL A 81 -23.47 -5.03 2.61
CA VAL A 81 -24.17 -6.31 2.58
C VAL A 81 -24.00 -6.96 3.95
N PRO A 82 -25.09 -7.30 4.67
CA PRO A 82 -24.97 -7.95 5.97
C PRO A 82 -24.28 -9.30 5.80
N ILE A 83 -23.14 -9.47 6.48
CA ILE A 83 -22.38 -10.72 6.47
C ILE A 83 -23.09 -11.69 7.42
N SER A 84 -23.75 -12.69 6.86
CA SER A 84 -24.44 -13.74 7.62
C SER A 84 -23.62 -15.01 7.84
N ALA A 85 -22.42 -15.08 7.24
CA ALA A 85 -21.58 -16.28 7.24
C ALA A 85 -20.42 -16.18 8.24
N ALA A 86 -20.08 -17.32 8.86
CA ALA A 86 -18.85 -17.46 9.64
C ALA A 86 -17.64 -17.37 8.70
N LEU A 87 -16.80 -16.36 8.88
CA LEU A 87 -15.58 -16.16 8.09
C LEU A 87 -14.43 -17.01 8.66
N PRO A 88 -13.57 -17.59 7.80
CA PRO A 88 -12.40 -18.33 8.26
C PRO A 88 -11.38 -17.38 8.90
N THR A 89 -10.56 -17.90 9.81
CA THR A 89 -9.49 -17.11 10.44
C THR A 89 -8.36 -16.75 9.47
N ASN A 90 -8.19 -17.54 8.41
CA ASN A 90 -7.20 -17.34 7.35
C ASN A 90 -7.85 -17.58 5.99
N PHE A 91 -7.54 -16.74 5.00
CA PHE A 91 -8.05 -16.87 3.64
C PHE A 91 -6.98 -16.44 2.63
N ASP A 92 -6.80 -17.24 1.57
CA ASP A 92 -5.94 -16.90 0.43
C ASP A 92 -6.69 -17.21 -0.87
N SER A 93 -6.98 -16.17 -1.65
CA SER A 93 -7.71 -16.29 -2.92
C SER A 93 -7.05 -17.28 -3.89
N ARG A 94 -5.72 -17.41 -3.88
CA ARG A 94 -4.98 -18.32 -4.75
C ARG A 94 -5.23 -19.78 -4.37
N ALA A 95 -5.39 -20.04 -3.08
CA ALA A 95 -5.72 -21.37 -2.56
C ALA A 95 -7.21 -21.69 -2.74
N GLN A 96 -8.09 -20.68 -2.60
CA GLN A 96 -9.53 -20.83 -2.77
C GLN A 96 -9.95 -21.10 -4.23
N TRP A 97 -9.30 -20.42 -5.19
CA TRP A 97 -9.59 -20.55 -6.61
C TRP A 97 -8.35 -20.98 -7.40
N PRO A 98 -7.85 -22.22 -7.19
CA PRO A 98 -6.60 -22.67 -7.79
C PRO A 98 -6.68 -22.84 -9.32
N ALA A 99 -7.90 -22.91 -9.88
CA ALA A 99 -8.13 -22.91 -11.32
C ALA A 99 -7.84 -21.54 -11.96
N CYS A 100 -7.96 -20.45 -11.21
CA CYS A 100 -7.74 -19.08 -11.66
C CYS A 100 -6.27 -18.68 -11.49
N LYS A 101 -5.45 -18.98 -12.51
CA LYS A 101 -4.00 -18.75 -12.43
C LYS A 101 -3.62 -17.26 -12.38
N GLY A 102 -4.52 -16.38 -12.83
CA GLY A 102 -4.35 -14.92 -12.79
C GLY A 102 -4.18 -14.34 -11.38
N ILE A 103 -4.81 -14.93 -10.36
CA ILE A 103 -4.85 -14.38 -8.98
C ILE A 103 -3.45 -14.25 -8.37
N GLY A 104 -2.51 -15.12 -8.78
CA GLY A 104 -1.13 -15.08 -8.30
C GLY A 104 -0.20 -14.21 -9.15
N ALA A 105 -0.69 -13.60 -10.23
CA ALA A 105 0.15 -12.84 -11.15
C ALA A 105 0.55 -11.49 -10.55
N ILE A 106 1.84 -11.18 -10.62
CA ILE A 106 2.38 -9.88 -10.21
C ILE A 106 2.76 -9.11 -11.46
N ARG A 107 2.12 -7.97 -11.72
CA ARG A 107 2.39 -7.12 -12.89
C ARG A 107 3.23 -5.91 -12.49
N ASP A 108 3.88 -5.31 -13.49
CA ASP A 108 4.76 -4.15 -13.31
C ASP A 108 4.17 -2.92 -14.00
N GLN A 109 3.84 -1.89 -13.22
CA GLN A 109 3.40 -0.58 -13.74
C GLN A 109 4.56 0.24 -14.35
N SER A 110 5.80 -0.26 -14.30
CA SER A 110 6.99 0.40 -14.80
C SER A 110 7.23 1.76 -14.13
N SER A 111 7.57 2.80 -14.89
CA SER A 111 7.81 4.15 -14.39
C SER A 111 6.60 5.07 -14.58
N ASN A 112 5.42 4.56 -14.23
CA ASN A 112 4.13 5.19 -14.49
C ASN A 112 3.24 5.06 -13.24
N GLY A 113 2.58 6.14 -12.81
CA GLY A 113 1.66 6.18 -11.67
C GLY A 113 0.28 5.55 -11.90
N SER A 114 0.18 4.56 -12.78
CA SER A 114 -1.06 3.88 -13.19
C SER A 114 -1.52 2.76 -12.25
N CYS A 115 -1.06 2.73 -10.99
CA CYS A 115 -1.36 1.63 -10.05
C CYS A 115 -2.88 1.38 -9.86
N CYS A 116 -3.71 2.42 -9.96
CA CYS A 116 -5.17 2.26 -9.92
C CYS A 116 -5.72 1.45 -11.09
N ALA A 117 -5.12 1.63 -12.26
CA ALA A 117 -5.50 0.88 -13.45
C ALA A 117 -5.07 -0.58 -13.34
N PHE A 118 -3.85 -0.82 -12.86
CA PHE A 118 -3.33 -2.16 -12.60
C PHE A 118 -4.19 -2.91 -11.58
N GLY A 119 -4.42 -2.32 -10.40
CA GLY A 119 -5.21 -2.97 -9.35
C GLY A 119 -6.66 -3.26 -9.78
N ALA A 120 -7.28 -2.37 -10.56
CA ALA A 120 -8.63 -2.60 -11.09
C ALA A 120 -8.64 -3.70 -12.16
N ALA A 121 -7.72 -3.66 -13.14
CA ALA A 121 -7.65 -4.66 -14.19
C ALA A 121 -7.27 -6.06 -13.67
N GLU A 122 -6.36 -6.15 -12.71
CA GLU A 122 -5.96 -7.39 -12.03
C GLU A 122 -7.17 -8.02 -11.31
N ALA A 123 -7.79 -7.28 -10.40
CA ALA A 123 -8.90 -7.81 -9.62
C ALA A 123 -10.15 -8.09 -10.47
N MET A 124 -10.39 -7.34 -11.55
CA MET A 124 -11.49 -7.63 -12.49
C MET A 124 -11.19 -8.89 -13.33
N SER A 125 -9.95 -9.11 -13.75
CA SER A 125 -9.52 -10.35 -14.42
C SER A 125 -9.78 -11.57 -13.54
N ASP A 126 -9.41 -11.46 -12.26
CA ASP A 126 -9.65 -12.50 -11.26
C ASP A 126 -11.14 -12.77 -11.07
N ARG A 127 -11.97 -11.72 -10.95
CA ARG A 127 -13.42 -11.83 -10.79
C ARG A 127 -14.10 -12.51 -11.97
N VAL A 128 -13.67 -12.24 -13.21
CA VAL A 128 -14.20 -12.93 -14.39
C VAL A 128 -13.90 -14.43 -14.30
N CYS A 129 -12.70 -14.80 -13.87
CA CYS A 129 -12.35 -16.20 -13.66
C CYS A 129 -13.16 -16.86 -12.56
N ILE A 130 -13.28 -16.21 -11.40
CA ILE A 130 -14.03 -16.72 -10.26
C ILE A 130 -15.50 -16.91 -10.61
N ALA A 131 -16.13 -15.90 -11.22
CA ALA A 131 -17.55 -15.93 -11.59
C ALA A 131 -17.84 -16.99 -12.67
N SER A 132 -16.88 -17.26 -13.56
CA SER A 132 -16.98 -18.30 -14.58
C SER A 132 -16.50 -19.68 -14.12
N SER A 133 -16.19 -19.86 -12.84
CA SER A 133 -15.63 -21.11 -12.29
C SER A 133 -14.40 -21.61 -13.06
N GLY A 134 -13.56 -20.69 -13.53
CA GLY A 134 -12.34 -20.99 -14.28
C GLY A 134 -12.51 -21.09 -15.80
N ALA A 135 -13.73 -20.99 -16.34
CA ALA A 135 -13.96 -21.13 -17.79
C ALA A 135 -13.40 -19.95 -18.59
N ASN A 136 -13.49 -18.73 -18.06
CA ASN A 136 -12.98 -17.52 -18.71
C ASN A 136 -11.86 -16.91 -17.87
N GLN A 137 -10.63 -16.86 -18.40
CA GLN A 137 -9.47 -16.33 -17.68
C GLN A 137 -8.78 -15.20 -18.45
N PRO A 138 -9.49 -14.10 -18.75
CA PRO A 138 -8.87 -12.99 -19.48
C PRO A 138 -7.77 -12.35 -18.64
N THR A 139 -6.78 -11.78 -19.32
CA THR A 139 -5.90 -10.76 -18.72
C THR A 139 -6.36 -9.41 -19.24
N LEU A 140 -7.08 -8.66 -18.42
CA LEU A 140 -7.59 -7.35 -18.82
C LEU A 140 -6.45 -6.34 -18.98
N SER A 141 -6.59 -5.47 -19.98
CA SER A 141 -5.61 -4.46 -20.31
C SER A 141 -5.55 -3.41 -19.20
N ALA A 142 -4.39 -3.29 -18.56
CA ALA A 142 -4.14 -2.21 -17.61
C ALA A 142 -3.80 -0.89 -18.33
N ASP A 143 -3.50 -0.94 -19.63
CA ASP A 143 -3.16 0.22 -20.46
C ASP A 143 -4.40 0.90 -21.06
N ASP A 144 -5.51 0.17 -21.17
CA ASP A 144 -6.78 0.71 -21.67
C ASP A 144 -7.34 1.79 -20.73
N LEU A 145 -7.32 1.53 -19.41
CA LEU A 145 -7.76 2.48 -18.39
C LEU A 145 -7.06 3.85 -18.45
N PRO A 146 -5.72 3.96 -18.38
CA PRO A 146 -5.03 5.25 -18.43
C PRO A 146 -5.12 5.91 -19.83
N SER A 147 -5.43 5.15 -20.89
CA SER A 147 -5.47 5.68 -22.27
C SER A 147 -6.87 6.09 -22.72
N CYS A 148 -7.91 5.41 -22.24
CA CYS A 148 -9.27 5.48 -22.81
C CYS A 148 -10.32 6.01 -21.82
N CYS A 149 -10.11 5.84 -20.51
CA CYS A 149 -11.07 6.36 -19.52
C CYS A 149 -11.07 7.89 -19.41
N GLY A 150 -9.97 8.53 -19.82
CA GLY A 150 -9.81 9.98 -19.79
C GLY A 150 -9.91 10.58 -18.39
N PHE A 151 -10.36 11.85 -18.32
CA PHE A 151 -10.44 12.61 -17.06
C PHE A 151 -11.40 12.03 -16.03
N PHE A 152 -12.27 11.10 -16.43
CA PHE A 152 -13.11 10.37 -15.49
C PHE A 152 -12.22 9.60 -14.51
N CYS A 153 -11.33 8.72 -14.99
CA CYS A 153 -10.45 7.94 -14.12
C CYS A 153 -9.30 8.74 -13.52
N GLY A 154 -8.95 9.91 -14.08
CA GLY A 154 -7.89 10.78 -13.57
C GLY A 154 -6.98 11.27 -14.68
N TYR A 155 -5.67 11.27 -14.44
CA TYR A 155 -4.66 11.82 -15.33
C TYR A 155 -3.69 10.75 -15.83
N GLY A 156 -4.21 9.54 -16.11
CA GLY A 156 -3.43 8.41 -16.61
C GLY A 156 -2.21 8.13 -15.74
N CYS A 157 -1.02 8.48 -16.25
CA CYS A 157 0.25 8.21 -15.58
C CYS A 157 0.55 9.07 -14.36
N ASP A 158 -0.10 10.21 -14.20
CA ASP A 158 0.08 11.09 -13.04
C ASP A 158 -0.77 10.64 -11.84
N GLY A 159 -1.65 9.66 -12.06
CA GLY A 159 -2.50 9.06 -11.07
C GLY A 159 -3.98 9.06 -11.45
N GLY A 160 -4.75 8.22 -10.75
CA GLY A 160 -6.17 8.07 -11.00
C GLY A 160 -6.94 7.61 -9.78
N TYR A 161 -8.26 7.59 -9.88
CA TYR A 161 -9.14 7.21 -8.78
C TYR A 161 -9.53 5.74 -8.93
N PRO A 162 -9.12 4.84 -8.00
CA PRO A 162 -9.45 3.41 -8.10
C PRO A 162 -10.95 3.16 -8.30
N ILE A 163 -11.81 3.89 -7.59
CA ILE A 163 -13.26 3.72 -7.68
C ILE A 163 -13.79 3.97 -9.10
N ARG A 164 -13.25 4.97 -9.81
CA ARG A 164 -13.66 5.28 -11.19
C ARG A 164 -13.05 4.30 -12.20
N ALA A 165 -11.85 3.79 -11.93
CA ALA A 165 -11.28 2.69 -12.71
C ALA A 165 -12.17 1.44 -12.66
N TRP A 166 -12.70 1.10 -11.49
CA TRP A 166 -13.71 0.05 -11.33
C TRP A 166 -14.98 0.36 -12.11
N THR A 167 -15.57 1.56 -11.95
CA THR A 167 -16.78 1.96 -12.68
C THR A 167 -16.62 1.88 -14.19
N TYR A 168 -15.44 2.21 -14.74
CA TYR A 168 -15.18 2.14 -16.17
C TYR A 168 -15.12 0.71 -16.72
N LEU A 169 -14.60 -0.24 -15.93
CA LEU A 169 -14.49 -1.65 -16.32
C LEU A 169 -15.78 -2.47 -16.11
N SER A 170 -16.74 -1.93 -15.36
CA SER A 170 -17.98 -2.61 -14.95
C SER A 170 -19.10 -2.39 -15.96
#